data_AF-S9U3Y8-F1
#
_entry.id   AF-S9U3Y8-F1
#
_cell.length_a   1.000
_cell.length_b   1.000
_cell.length_c   1.000
_cell.angle_alpha   90.00
_cell.angle_beta   90.00
_cell.angle_gamma   90.00
#
_symmetry.space_group_name_H-M   'P 1'
#
loop_
_entity.id
_entity.type
_entity.pdbx_description
1 polymer ?
#
loop_
_entity_poly.entity_id
_entity_poly.type
_entity_poly.pdbx_seq_one_letter_code
_entity_poly.pdbx_strand_id
1 'polypeptide(L)'
;MRKRITLTITAALLGLASILQILPAQAEPYTVKEGETFYSIAKNYNMSVESVLSANPTINPKNLYGGLSIELPSPVVQKSVLEGMPVNNALGVAKNDGQAVKTASNNQKAAVQQAAPKNVVQLSSGRTATYKKTISMRATAYTAHPSENGKWGAVDALGNALKLGTVAVDPKVIPLGTKLYITGYDFKHLPTGGMVAVATDTGGAIKGKKVDIFVPVSKKTGNTFGVQDVKVYVLK
;
A
#
# COMPACT_ATOMS: atom_id res chain seq x y z
N MET A 1 57.65 -24.48 -56.40
CA MET A 1 58.33 -24.11 -55.15
C MET A 1 58.43 -22.58 -55.12
N ARG A 2 57.99 -21.78 -54.15
CA ARG A 2 57.47 -21.92 -52.77
C ARG A 2 56.30 -20.94 -52.62
N LYS A 3 55.22 -21.33 -51.94
CA LYS A 3 54.04 -20.50 -51.65
C LYS A 3 54.40 -19.37 -50.67
N ARG A 4 53.95 -18.14 -50.91
CA ARG A 4 53.91 -17.07 -49.90
C ARG A 4 52.47 -16.96 -49.39
N ILE A 5 52.30 -17.21 -48.10
CA ILE A 5 51.03 -17.15 -47.36
C ILE A 5 50.95 -15.74 -46.80
N THR A 6 49.97 -14.94 -47.23
CA THR A 6 49.67 -13.65 -46.60
C THR A 6 48.50 -13.88 -45.63
N LEU A 7 48.82 -13.89 -44.33
CA LEU A 7 47.89 -14.02 -43.23
C LEU A 7 47.43 -12.61 -42.82
N THR A 8 46.25 -12.18 -43.24
CA THR A 8 45.63 -10.95 -42.72
C THR A 8 44.84 -11.30 -41.47
N ILE A 9 45.41 -10.98 -40.29
CA ILE A 9 44.72 -11.02 -39.00
C ILE A 9 43.99 -9.68 -38.83
N THR A 10 42.68 -9.66 -39.09
CA THR A 10 41.82 -8.57 -38.61
C THR A 10 41.45 -8.86 -37.16
N ALA A 11 42.16 -8.22 -36.24
CA ALA A 11 41.80 -8.18 -34.83
C ALA A 11 40.55 -7.29 -34.66
N ALA A 12 39.38 -7.89 -34.50
CA ALA A 12 38.19 -7.19 -34.01
C ALA A 12 38.36 -6.98 -32.50
N LEU A 13 38.85 -5.80 -32.11
CA LEU A 13 38.94 -5.37 -30.73
C LEU A 13 37.52 -5.28 -30.14
N LEU A 14 37.32 -6.04 -29.05
CA LEU A 14 36.20 -5.87 -28.14
C LEU A 14 36.13 -4.43 -27.66
N GLY A 15 34.97 -3.82 -27.84
CA GLY A 15 34.59 -2.57 -27.19
C GLY A 15 33.09 -2.60 -26.91
N LEU A 16 32.62 -3.56 -26.10
CA LEU A 16 31.33 -3.45 -25.45
C LEU A 16 31.45 -2.33 -24.40
N ALA A 17 31.31 -1.09 -24.85
CA ALA A 17 31.00 0.02 -23.96
C ALA A 17 29.60 -0.26 -23.41
N SER A 18 29.51 -0.89 -22.25
CA SER A 18 28.27 -0.94 -21.48
C SER A 18 27.94 0.50 -21.08
N ILE A 19 27.05 1.13 -21.86
CA ILE A 19 26.46 2.41 -21.48
C ILE A 19 25.73 2.14 -20.16
N LEU A 20 26.23 2.73 -19.08
CA LEU A 20 25.51 2.78 -17.82
C LEU A 20 24.27 3.63 -18.07
N GLN A 21 23.14 2.99 -18.37
CA GLN A 21 21.87 3.69 -18.49
C GLN A 21 21.49 4.20 -17.10
N ILE A 22 21.64 5.51 -16.88
CA ILE A 22 21.15 6.16 -15.67
C ILE A 22 19.62 6.12 -15.77
N LEU A 23 18.99 5.19 -15.05
CA LEU A 23 17.54 5.20 -14.88
C LEU A 23 17.16 6.49 -14.13
N PRO A 24 16.06 7.17 -14.52
CA PRO A 24 15.60 8.33 -13.78
C PRO A 24 15.31 7.92 -12.32
N ALA A 25 15.79 8.72 -11.38
CA ALA A 25 15.49 8.59 -9.96
C ALA A 25 13.99 8.84 -9.73
N GLN A 26 13.19 7.79 -9.86
CA GLN A 26 11.76 7.86 -9.58
C GLN A 26 11.52 7.33 -8.16
N ALA A 27 10.72 8.07 -7.38
CA ALA A 27 10.27 7.61 -6.08
C ALA A 27 9.44 6.33 -6.25
N GLU A 28 9.78 5.28 -5.49
CA GLU A 28 9.04 4.03 -5.54
C GLU A 28 7.87 4.06 -4.55
N PRO A 29 6.67 3.62 -4.95
CA PRO A 29 5.55 3.51 -4.02
C PRO A 29 5.81 2.38 -3.01
N TYR A 30 5.60 2.70 -1.74
CA TYR A 30 5.72 1.76 -0.63
C TYR A 30 4.39 1.65 0.13
N THR A 31 3.91 0.42 0.31
CA THR A 31 2.72 0.16 1.14
C THR A 31 3.13 -0.04 2.59
N VAL A 32 2.69 0.89 3.44
CA VAL A 32 2.92 0.89 4.89
C VAL A 32 2.34 -0.37 5.51
N LYS A 33 3.11 -1.00 6.40
CA LYS A 33 2.64 -2.13 7.22
C LYS A 33 2.06 -1.63 8.54
N GLU A 34 1.23 -2.47 9.15
CA GLU A 34 0.60 -2.14 10.42
C GLU A 34 1.65 -1.83 11.50
N GLY A 35 1.51 -0.66 12.15
CA GLY A 35 2.41 -0.20 13.20
C GLY A 35 3.70 0.47 12.73
N GLU A 36 3.95 0.59 11.43
CA GLU A 36 5.10 1.33 10.92
C GLU A 36 4.93 2.85 11.10
N THR A 37 6.07 3.53 11.24
CA THR A 37 6.20 4.99 11.30
C THR A 37 7.15 5.45 10.20
N PHE A 38 7.09 6.74 9.84
CA PHE A 38 8.10 7.33 8.95
C PHE A 38 9.53 7.11 9.48
N TYR A 39 9.72 7.13 10.81
CA TYR A 39 11.01 6.83 11.43
C TYR A 39 11.45 5.38 11.21
N SER A 40 10.60 4.40 11.50
CA SER A 40 10.97 2.99 11.34
C SER A 40 11.19 2.63 9.87
N ILE A 41 10.39 3.18 8.95
CA ILE A 41 10.56 2.98 7.51
C ILE A 41 11.89 3.60 7.05
N ALA A 42 12.13 4.87 7.35
CA ALA A 42 13.38 5.53 6.97
C ALA A 42 14.61 4.77 7.51
N LYS A 43 14.55 4.31 8.77
CA LYS A 43 15.61 3.50 9.39
C LYS A 43 15.82 2.17 8.66
N ASN A 44 14.76 1.46 8.31
CA ASN A 44 14.83 0.16 7.64
C ASN A 44 15.38 0.25 6.22
N TYR A 45 15.18 1.39 5.55
CA TYR A 45 15.64 1.65 4.18
C TYR A 45 16.91 2.50 4.12
N ASN A 46 17.56 2.76 5.26
CA ASN A 46 18.76 3.60 5.38
C ASN A 46 18.59 5.01 4.78
N MET A 47 17.42 5.62 4.96
CA MET A 47 17.08 6.97 4.50
C MET A 47 16.96 7.95 5.67
N SER A 48 17.02 9.26 5.40
CA SER A 48 16.68 10.26 6.42
C SER A 48 15.17 10.39 6.53
N VAL A 49 14.65 10.53 7.75
CA VAL A 49 13.21 10.78 7.98
C VAL A 49 12.74 11.99 7.18
N GLU A 50 13.55 13.04 7.16
CA GLU A 50 13.27 14.28 6.42
C GLU A 50 13.09 14.04 4.91
N SER A 51 13.92 13.17 4.30
CA SER A 51 13.80 12.85 2.87
C SER A 51 12.49 12.13 2.56
N VAL A 52 12.08 11.19 3.43
CA VAL A 52 10.81 10.48 3.27
C VAL A 52 9.62 11.42 3.50
N LEU A 53 9.68 12.32 4.48
CA LEU A 53 8.62 13.30 4.72
C LEU A 53 8.48 14.29 3.56
N SER A 54 9.60 14.76 3.01
CA SER A 54 9.63 15.69 1.87
C SER A 54 9.04 15.08 0.60
N ALA A 55 9.20 13.76 0.41
CA ALA A 55 8.53 13.03 -0.67
C ALA A 55 7.01 12.89 -0.45
N ASN A 56 6.51 13.09 0.78
CA ASN A 56 5.10 12.88 1.15
C ASN A 56 4.45 14.13 1.78
N PRO A 57 4.49 15.32 1.14
CA PRO A 57 4.10 16.59 1.78
C PRO A 57 2.61 16.71 2.11
N THR A 58 1.78 15.80 1.57
CA THR A 58 0.32 15.80 1.78
C THR A 58 -0.13 14.82 2.87
N ILE A 59 0.81 14.03 3.42
CA ILE A 59 0.52 13.04 4.47
C ILE A 59 0.92 13.65 5.81
N ASN A 60 -0.03 13.71 6.74
CA ASN A 60 0.29 14.08 8.11
C ASN A 60 1.13 12.95 8.75
N PRO A 61 2.33 13.22 9.28
CA PRO A 61 3.20 12.21 9.87
C PRO A 61 2.57 11.41 11.01
N LYS A 62 1.57 11.98 11.69
CA LYS A 62 0.83 11.32 12.78
C LYS A 62 -0.30 10.42 12.29
N ASN A 63 -0.60 10.40 10.99
CA ASN A 63 -1.69 9.66 10.37
C ASN A 63 -1.15 8.62 9.37
N LEU A 64 -0.14 7.86 9.80
CA LEU A 64 0.40 6.73 9.04
C LEU A 64 -0.25 5.44 9.52
N TYR A 65 -0.80 4.64 8.62
CA TYR A 65 -1.56 3.43 8.93
C TYR A 65 -1.32 2.34 7.89
N GLY A 66 -1.55 1.08 8.28
CA GLY A 66 -1.36 -0.07 7.41
C GLY A 66 -2.15 0.03 6.11
N GLY A 67 -1.52 -0.34 5.01
CA GLY A 67 -2.08 -0.29 3.66
C GLY A 67 -1.98 1.07 2.97
N LEU A 68 -1.56 2.14 3.66
CA LEU A 68 -1.35 3.44 3.02
C LEU A 68 -0.16 3.37 2.04
N SER A 69 -0.32 3.91 0.84
CA SER A 69 0.79 4.05 -0.11
C SER A 69 1.52 5.38 0.11
N ILE A 70 2.83 5.31 0.33
CA ILE A 70 3.72 6.48 0.45
C ILE A 70 4.81 6.43 -0.61
N GLU A 71 5.42 7.56 -0.91
CA GLU A 71 6.56 7.65 -1.83
C GLU A 71 7.87 7.52 -1.05
N LEU A 72 8.72 6.56 -1.39
CA LEU A 72 10.09 6.51 -0.87
C LEU A 72 11.03 7.22 -1.84
N PRO A 73 11.85 8.18 -1.37
CA PRO A 73 12.84 8.81 -2.23
C PRO A 73 13.84 7.74 -2.71
N SER A 74 14.31 7.84 -3.95
CA SER A 74 15.37 6.95 -4.43
C SER A 74 16.60 7.10 -3.51
N PRO A 75 17.31 6.00 -3.16
CA PRO A 75 18.54 6.09 -2.40
C PRO A 75 19.51 7.01 -3.14
N VAL A 76 19.73 8.21 -2.59
CA VAL A 76 20.81 9.06 -3.07
C VAL A 76 22.07 8.35 -2.57
N VAL A 77 22.75 7.62 -3.44
CA VAL A 77 24.14 7.21 -3.15
C VAL A 77 24.89 8.53 -3.01
N GLN A 78 25.07 8.99 -1.78
CA GLN A 78 25.84 10.20 -1.53
C GLN A 78 27.24 9.93 -2.05
N LYS A 79 27.73 10.80 -2.93
CA LYS A 79 29.04 10.70 -3.56
C LYS A 79 30.19 10.51 -2.54
N SER A 80 29.99 10.93 -1.29
CA SER A 80 30.90 10.75 -0.16
C SER A 80 31.11 9.31 0.32
N VAL A 81 30.29 8.34 -0.10
CA VAL A 81 30.47 6.92 0.29
C VAL A 81 31.42 6.16 -0.67
N LEU A 82 31.70 6.71 -1.85
CA LEU A 82 32.55 6.04 -2.86
C LEU A 82 34.07 6.20 -2.61
N GLU A 83 34.50 7.14 -1.77
CA GLU A 83 35.92 7.50 -1.62
C GLU A 83 36.57 7.00 -0.33
N GLY A 84 35.87 6.22 0.51
CA GLY A 84 36.31 5.93 1.88
C GLY A 84 36.22 4.50 2.42
N MET A 85 35.76 3.50 1.67
CA MET A 85 35.66 2.12 2.19
C MET A 85 36.55 1.14 1.42
N PRO A 86 37.41 0.34 2.10
CA PRO A 86 38.08 -0.79 1.45
C PRO A 86 37.03 -1.82 1.01
N VAL A 87 37.08 -2.17 -0.28
CA VAL A 87 36.15 -3.06 -0.99
C VAL A 87 36.28 -4.51 -0.55
N ASN A 88 35.80 -4.82 0.65
CA ASN A 88 35.60 -6.20 1.07
C ASN A 88 34.22 -6.33 1.73
N ASN A 89 33.35 -7.05 1.04
CA ASN A 89 32.15 -7.72 1.54
C ASN A 89 30.79 -7.01 1.29
N ALA A 90 30.26 -7.20 0.08
CA ALA A 90 28.82 -7.30 -0.17
C ALA A 90 28.59 -8.20 -1.38
N LEU A 91 28.23 -9.46 -1.11
CA LEU A 91 27.39 -10.36 -1.91
C LEU A 91 27.40 -11.72 -1.21
N GLY A 92 26.60 -11.85 -0.15
CA GLY A 92 26.27 -13.14 0.44
C GLY A 92 25.32 -13.89 -0.48
N VAL A 93 25.84 -14.43 -1.56
CA VAL A 93 25.15 -15.36 -2.47
C VAL A 93 25.27 -16.74 -1.84
N ALA A 94 24.19 -17.22 -1.23
CA ALA A 94 24.11 -18.61 -0.79
C ALA A 94 24.15 -19.52 -2.04
N LYS A 95 25.27 -20.23 -2.19
CA LYS A 95 25.45 -21.33 -3.14
C LYS A 95 24.58 -22.51 -2.70
N ASN A 96 23.87 -23.10 -3.66
CA ASN A 96 23.41 -24.48 -3.56
C ASN A 96 23.74 -25.17 -4.88
N ASP A 97 24.79 -26.01 -4.85
CA ASP A 97 25.11 -26.95 -5.91
C ASP A 97 24.47 -28.31 -5.58
N GLY A 98 23.66 -28.78 -6.55
CA GLY A 98 23.38 -30.16 -6.95
C GLY A 98 23.26 -31.29 -5.92
N GLN A 99 22.10 -31.97 -5.95
CA GLN A 99 22.07 -33.34 -6.51
C GLN A 99 20.64 -33.85 -6.73
N ALA A 100 20.51 -34.61 -7.83
CA ALA A 100 19.29 -35.21 -8.33
C ALA A 100 18.73 -36.28 -7.39
N VAL A 101 17.41 -36.26 -7.18
CA VAL A 101 16.66 -37.45 -6.74
C VAL A 101 15.54 -37.71 -7.73
N LYS A 102 15.53 -38.96 -8.18
CA LYS A 102 14.72 -39.56 -9.22
C LYS A 102 13.25 -39.68 -8.80
N THR A 103 12.44 -39.63 -9.83
CA THR A 103 11.07 -40.14 -10.02
C THR A 103 10.59 -41.16 -8.98
N ALA A 104 9.48 -40.84 -8.31
CA ALA A 104 8.52 -41.82 -7.82
C ALA A 104 7.11 -41.24 -7.99
N SER A 105 6.43 -41.72 -9.03
CA SER A 105 4.99 -41.64 -9.17
C SER A 105 4.35 -42.53 -8.10
N ASN A 106 3.45 -42.00 -7.29
CA ASN A 106 2.14 -42.62 -7.04
C ASN A 106 1.27 -41.79 -6.08
N ASN A 107 0.09 -41.44 -6.58
CA ASN A 107 -1.20 -41.35 -5.90
C ASN A 107 -1.17 -41.12 -4.38
N GLN A 108 -1.69 -39.97 -3.92
CA GLN A 108 -2.81 -39.95 -2.98
C GLN A 108 -3.67 -38.67 -3.11
N LYS A 109 -4.94 -38.94 -3.43
CA LYS A 109 -6.13 -38.38 -2.77
C LYS A 109 -6.53 -36.95 -3.16
N ALA A 110 -7.55 -36.91 -4.01
CA ALA A 110 -8.48 -35.79 -4.14
C ALA A 110 -8.91 -35.31 -2.75
N ALA A 111 -8.27 -34.23 -2.29
CA ALA A 111 -8.80 -33.40 -1.24
C ALA A 111 -10.07 -32.78 -1.82
N VAL A 112 -11.20 -33.22 -1.29
CA VAL A 112 -12.49 -32.58 -1.49
C VAL A 112 -12.26 -31.10 -1.20
N GLN A 113 -12.31 -30.27 -2.24
CA GLN A 113 -12.31 -28.82 -2.12
C GLN A 113 -13.58 -28.48 -1.33
N GLN A 114 -13.45 -28.41 -0.01
CA GLN A 114 -14.47 -27.85 0.83
C GLN A 114 -14.56 -26.38 0.42
N ALA A 115 -15.62 -26.06 -0.33
CA ALA A 115 -15.84 -24.73 -0.86
C ALA A 115 -15.58 -23.71 0.25
N ALA A 116 -14.67 -22.76 -0.02
CA ALA A 116 -14.36 -21.71 0.92
C ALA A 116 -15.68 -21.12 1.45
N PRO A 117 -15.82 -20.89 2.77
CA PRO A 117 -17.08 -20.43 3.33
C PRO A 117 -17.53 -19.18 2.59
N LYS A 118 -18.78 -19.19 2.07
CA LYS A 118 -19.35 -18.14 1.19
C LYS A 118 -19.34 -16.72 1.81
N ASN A 119 -18.92 -16.58 3.05
CA ASN A 119 -18.97 -15.36 3.85
C ASN A 119 -17.61 -14.97 4.49
N VAL A 120 -16.50 -15.26 3.81
CA VAL A 120 -15.15 -14.83 4.19
C VAL A 120 -14.61 -13.80 3.20
N VAL A 121 -13.94 -12.77 3.70
CA VAL A 121 -13.22 -11.76 2.91
C VAL A 121 -11.77 -11.64 3.39
N GLN A 122 -10.83 -11.46 2.46
CA GLN A 122 -9.45 -11.12 2.77
C GLN A 122 -9.34 -9.62 2.97
N LEU A 123 -8.82 -9.20 4.13
CA LEU A 123 -8.53 -7.81 4.44
C LEU A 123 -7.21 -7.39 3.78
N SER A 124 -7.01 -6.09 3.59
CA SER A 124 -5.75 -5.50 3.11
C SER A 124 -4.53 -5.85 3.99
N SER A 125 -4.76 -6.21 5.25
CA SER A 125 -3.72 -6.74 6.16
C SER A 125 -3.29 -8.19 5.86
N GLY A 126 -3.89 -8.86 4.89
CA GLY A 126 -3.69 -10.29 4.61
C GLY A 126 -4.43 -11.24 5.55
N ARG A 127 -5.14 -10.71 6.55
CA ARG A 127 -5.99 -11.48 7.46
C ARG A 127 -7.35 -11.74 6.83
N THR A 128 -7.99 -12.85 7.20
CA THR A 128 -9.39 -13.10 6.84
C THR A 128 -10.35 -12.54 7.88
N ALA A 129 -11.53 -12.13 7.42
CA ALA A 129 -12.67 -11.80 8.28
C ALA A 129 -13.94 -12.47 7.76
N THR A 130 -14.88 -12.77 8.65
CA THR A 130 -16.20 -13.25 8.25
C THR A 130 -17.20 -12.10 8.23
N TYR A 131 -18.17 -12.16 7.32
CA TYR A 131 -19.21 -11.14 7.18
C TYR A 131 -20.62 -11.73 7.22
N LYS A 132 -21.61 -10.87 7.50
CA LYS A 132 -23.04 -11.18 7.52
C LYS A 132 -23.69 -10.95 6.16
N LYS A 133 -23.37 -9.82 5.53
CA LYS A 133 -23.89 -9.41 4.21
C LYS A 133 -22.96 -8.40 3.54
N THR A 134 -23.18 -8.18 2.25
CA THR A 134 -22.57 -7.10 1.49
C THR A 134 -23.63 -6.08 1.07
N ILE A 135 -23.21 -4.83 0.90
CA ILE A 135 -24.06 -3.72 0.44
C ILE A 135 -23.26 -2.91 -0.57
N SER A 136 -23.79 -2.70 -1.77
CA SER A 136 -23.27 -1.69 -2.70
C SER A 136 -23.78 -0.32 -2.29
N MET A 137 -22.88 0.65 -2.12
CA MET A 137 -23.19 1.98 -1.60
C MET A 137 -22.45 3.06 -2.39
N ARG A 138 -22.98 4.29 -2.39
CA ARG A 138 -22.23 5.46 -2.85
C ARG A 138 -21.41 6.03 -1.69
N ALA A 139 -20.10 6.11 -1.88
CA ALA A 139 -19.16 6.73 -0.96
C ALA A 139 -18.91 8.19 -1.32
N THR A 140 -18.82 9.03 -0.29
CA THR A 140 -18.18 10.35 -0.30
C THR A 140 -17.07 10.36 0.76
N ALA A 141 -16.34 11.46 0.86
CA ALA A 141 -15.40 11.68 1.96
C ALA A 141 -15.59 13.03 2.62
N TYR A 142 -15.29 13.09 3.91
CA TYR A 142 -15.24 14.32 4.71
C TYR A 142 -13.95 14.38 5.52
N THR A 143 -13.57 15.58 5.93
CA THR A 143 -12.32 15.83 6.67
C THR A 143 -12.59 16.42 8.04
N ALA A 144 -11.52 16.62 8.82
CA ALA A 144 -11.60 17.31 10.11
C ALA A 144 -11.79 18.84 9.98
N HIS A 145 -11.98 19.37 8.77
CA HIS A 145 -12.11 20.80 8.55
C HIS A 145 -13.36 21.36 9.27
N PRO A 146 -13.26 22.47 10.02
CA PRO A 146 -14.37 22.98 10.82
C PRO A 146 -15.67 23.20 10.05
N SER A 147 -15.59 23.65 8.78
CA SER A 147 -16.77 23.85 7.93
C SER A 147 -17.59 22.59 7.66
N GLU A 148 -17.00 21.41 7.81
CA GLU A 148 -17.64 20.11 7.54
C GLU A 148 -18.23 19.48 8.80
N ASN A 149 -17.82 19.96 9.98
CA ASN A 149 -18.14 19.37 11.27
C ASN A 149 -19.02 20.28 12.16
N GLY A 150 -19.30 21.50 11.69
CA GLY A 150 -20.14 22.47 12.40
C GLY A 150 -19.59 22.82 13.77
N LYS A 151 -20.49 23.05 14.74
CA LYS A 151 -20.13 23.49 16.10
C LYS A 151 -19.46 22.42 16.98
N TRP A 152 -19.47 21.15 16.54
CA TRP A 152 -18.99 20.03 17.35
C TRP A 152 -17.49 19.80 17.21
N GLY A 153 -16.87 20.35 16.16
CA GLY A 153 -15.48 20.07 15.83
C GLY A 153 -15.29 18.66 15.29
N ALA A 154 -14.04 18.23 15.14
CA ALA A 154 -13.67 16.95 14.52
C ALA A 154 -13.92 15.75 15.45
N VAL A 155 -15.19 15.52 15.78
CA VAL A 155 -15.68 14.38 16.57
C VAL A 155 -16.78 13.64 15.82
N ASP A 156 -16.90 12.33 16.04
CA ASP A 156 -18.00 11.53 15.53
C ASP A 156 -19.30 11.75 16.34
N ALA A 157 -20.42 11.20 15.86
CA ALA A 157 -21.71 11.28 16.53
C ALA A 157 -21.74 10.71 17.97
N LEU A 158 -20.72 9.94 18.38
CA LEU A 158 -20.55 9.42 19.74
C LEU A 158 -19.63 10.28 20.61
N GLY A 159 -19.06 11.36 20.07
CA GLY A 159 -18.17 12.28 20.76
C GLY A 159 -16.69 11.88 20.75
N ASN A 160 -16.30 10.85 20.00
CA ASN A 160 -14.90 10.45 19.89
C ASN A 160 -14.19 11.29 18.83
N ALA A 161 -12.90 11.55 19.00
CA ALA A 161 -12.09 12.21 17.97
C ALA A 161 -12.12 11.41 16.65
N LEU A 162 -12.27 12.12 15.52
CA LEU A 162 -12.24 11.50 14.20
C LEU A 162 -10.87 10.90 13.91
N LYS A 163 -10.89 9.68 13.35
CA LYS A 163 -9.69 8.96 12.91
C LYS A 163 -10.03 8.12 11.69
N LEU A 164 -9.00 7.67 10.96
CA LEU A 164 -9.23 6.71 9.89
C LEU A 164 -10.04 5.52 10.40
N GLY A 165 -11.04 5.12 9.63
CA GLY A 165 -11.97 4.07 9.99
C GLY A 165 -13.25 4.59 10.64
N THR A 166 -13.33 5.87 11.03
CA THR A 166 -14.62 6.51 11.30
C THR A 166 -15.38 6.67 9.98
N VAL A 167 -16.64 6.22 9.94
CA VAL A 167 -17.51 6.45 8.78
C VAL A 167 -18.89 6.89 9.22
N ALA A 168 -19.45 7.84 8.48
CA ALA A 168 -20.83 8.26 8.64
C ALA A 168 -21.76 7.39 7.78
N VAL A 169 -22.87 6.94 8.35
CA VAL A 169 -23.85 6.09 7.68
C VAL A 169 -25.28 6.53 7.99
N ASP A 170 -26.25 5.95 7.29
CA ASP A 170 -27.65 5.94 7.74
C ASP A 170 -27.87 4.80 8.74
N PRO A 171 -28.19 5.08 10.02
CA PRO A 171 -28.43 4.05 11.04
C PRO A 171 -29.55 3.07 10.72
N LYS A 172 -30.48 3.44 9.83
CA LYS A 172 -31.56 2.54 9.36
C LYS A 172 -31.05 1.47 8.40
N VAL A 173 -29.91 1.69 7.75
CA VAL A 173 -29.29 0.76 6.79
C VAL A 173 -28.14 0.00 7.44
N ILE A 174 -27.28 0.71 8.17
CA ILE A 174 -26.15 0.19 8.93
C ILE A 174 -26.23 0.77 10.35
N PRO A 175 -26.56 -0.03 11.38
CA PRO A 175 -26.59 0.45 12.75
C PRO A 175 -25.23 1.00 13.21
N LEU A 176 -25.24 2.01 14.09
CA LEU A 176 -24.00 2.51 14.68
C LEU A 176 -23.29 1.41 15.48
N GLY A 177 -21.95 1.49 15.56
CA GLY A 177 -21.07 0.47 16.12
C GLY A 177 -20.77 -0.71 15.19
N THR A 178 -21.42 -0.80 14.02
CA THR A 178 -21.17 -1.89 13.08
C THR A 178 -19.76 -1.81 12.51
N LYS A 179 -19.00 -2.92 12.60
CA LYS A 179 -17.71 -3.08 11.92
C LYS A 179 -17.92 -3.37 10.44
N LEU A 180 -17.17 -2.67 9.60
CA LEU A 180 -17.26 -2.73 8.15
C LEU A 180 -15.90 -3.04 7.55
N TYR A 181 -15.90 -3.68 6.39
CA TYR A 181 -14.78 -3.64 5.45
C TYR A 181 -15.26 -2.98 4.17
N ILE A 182 -14.60 -1.90 3.76
CA ILE A 182 -15.02 -1.09 2.61
C ILE A 182 -13.97 -1.25 1.51
N THR A 183 -14.44 -1.58 0.30
CA THR A 183 -13.60 -1.84 -0.87
C THR A 183 -14.16 -1.11 -2.09
N GLY A 184 -13.34 -0.93 -3.12
CA GLY A 184 -13.76 -0.36 -4.41
C GLY A 184 -13.66 1.17 -4.50
N TYR A 185 -13.16 1.84 -3.46
CA TYR A 185 -12.72 3.23 -3.60
C TYR A 185 -11.34 3.29 -4.27
N ASP A 186 -11.08 4.41 -4.92
CA ASP A 186 -9.78 4.83 -5.43
C ASP A 186 -9.44 6.19 -4.80
N PHE A 187 -8.54 6.17 -3.82
CA PHE A 187 -8.02 7.37 -3.18
C PHE A 187 -6.69 7.06 -2.51
N LYS A 188 -5.62 7.71 -2.97
CA LYS A 188 -4.25 7.42 -2.49
C LYS A 188 -4.02 7.65 -0.99
N HIS A 189 -4.90 8.42 -0.35
CA HIS A 189 -4.87 8.68 1.09
C HIS A 189 -5.81 7.76 1.88
N LEU A 190 -6.09 6.57 1.35
CA LEU A 190 -6.77 5.48 2.04
C LEU A 190 -6.01 4.17 1.77
N PRO A 191 -6.19 3.14 2.62
CA PRO A 191 -5.53 1.86 2.43
C PRO A 191 -5.84 1.23 1.06
N THR A 192 -4.84 0.73 0.35
CA THR A 192 -5.06 0.02 -0.92
C THR A 192 -5.80 -1.31 -0.69
N GLY A 193 -6.75 -1.65 -1.58
CA GLY A 193 -7.51 -2.90 -1.52
C GLY A 193 -8.68 -2.92 -0.54
N GLY A 194 -8.72 -1.98 0.40
CA GLY A 194 -9.85 -1.76 1.30
C GLY A 194 -9.44 -1.43 2.73
N MET A 195 -10.38 -0.92 3.51
CA MET A 195 -10.16 -0.52 4.89
C MET A 195 -11.20 -1.11 5.84
N VAL A 196 -10.75 -1.42 7.05
CA VAL A 196 -11.67 -1.71 8.17
C VAL A 196 -12.15 -0.38 8.74
N ALA A 197 -13.46 -0.29 8.96
CA ALA A 197 -14.12 0.89 9.49
C ALA A 197 -15.15 0.51 10.55
N VAL A 198 -15.60 1.49 11.32
CA VAL A 198 -16.70 1.38 12.27
C VAL A 198 -17.68 2.52 11.98
N ALA A 199 -18.95 2.18 11.85
CA ALA A 199 -20.03 3.14 11.72
C ALA A 199 -20.24 3.86 13.06
N THR A 200 -19.49 4.91 13.36
CA THR A 200 -19.64 5.69 14.60
C THR A 200 -20.19 7.09 14.37
N ASP A 201 -20.46 7.45 13.11
CA ASP A 201 -20.87 8.80 12.76
C ASP A 201 -22.17 8.82 11.93
N THR A 202 -22.78 10.01 11.84
CA THR A 202 -23.95 10.25 11.01
C THR A 202 -23.87 11.63 10.36
N GLY A 203 -24.54 11.81 9.22
CA GLY A 203 -24.65 13.10 8.54
C GLY A 203 -26.06 13.37 8.04
N GLY A 204 -26.44 14.65 7.99
CA GLY A 204 -27.75 15.07 7.47
C GLY A 204 -28.00 14.61 6.04
N ALA A 205 -26.96 14.63 5.19
CA ALA A 205 -27.02 14.20 3.79
C ALA A 205 -26.77 12.70 3.56
N ILE A 206 -26.35 11.97 4.61
CA ILE A 206 -26.00 10.56 4.56
C ILE A 206 -27.24 9.73 4.90
N LYS A 207 -28.00 9.43 3.85
CA LYS A 207 -29.28 8.70 3.91
C LYS A 207 -29.29 7.55 2.90
N GLY A 208 -29.92 6.44 3.28
CA GLY A 208 -30.01 5.23 2.47
C GLY A 208 -28.65 4.55 2.27
N LYS A 209 -28.40 4.05 1.05
CA LYS A 209 -27.15 3.36 0.67
C LYS A 209 -26.02 4.35 0.36
N LYS A 210 -25.73 5.23 1.32
CA LYS A 210 -24.60 6.17 1.29
C LYS A 210 -23.69 5.95 2.49
N VAL A 211 -22.39 6.12 2.28
CA VAL A 211 -21.38 6.11 3.34
C VAL A 211 -20.47 7.33 3.13
N ASP A 212 -20.16 8.05 4.21
CA ASP A 212 -19.18 9.13 4.18
C ASP A 212 -17.93 8.67 4.92
N ILE A 213 -16.78 8.69 4.24
CA ILE A 213 -15.52 8.19 4.78
C ILE A 213 -14.73 9.35 5.36
N PHE A 214 -14.39 9.27 6.65
CA PHE A 214 -13.45 10.24 7.20
C PHE A 214 -12.06 10.02 6.61
N VAL A 215 -11.49 11.09 6.04
CA VAL A 215 -10.12 11.10 5.51
C VAL A 215 -9.28 12.13 6.26
N PRO A 216 -8.16 11.74 6.90
CA PRO A 216 -7.37 12.63 7.75
C PRO A 216 -6.39 13.51 6.93
N VAL A 217 -6.93 14.24 5.96
CA VAL A 217 -6.21 15.13 5.03
C VAL A 217 -6.82 16.53 5.03
N SER A 218 -6.20 17.47 4.31
CA SER A 218 -6.78 18.80 4.11
C SER A 218 -8.12 18.72 3.36
N LYS A 219 -9.03 19.67 3.59
CA LYS A 219 -10.29 19.76 2.84
C LYS A 219 -10.08 19.78 1.32
N LYS A 220 -9.07 20.52 0.84
CA LYS A 220 -8.72 20.59 -0.59
C LYS A 220 -8.41 19.21 -1.15
N THR A 221 -7.65 18.41 -0.42
CA THR A 221 -7.30 17.03 -0.78
C THR A 221 -8.51 16.10 -0.65
N GLY A 222 -9.29 16.21 0.44
CA GLY A 222 -10.49 15.39 0.65
C GLY A 222 -11.52 15.56 -0.47
N ASN A 223 -11.70 16.78 -0.97
CA ASN A 223 -12.60 17.08 -2.09
C ASN A 223 -12.25 16.33 -3.38
N THR A 224 -11.01 15.89 -3.58
CA THR A 224 -10.64 15.13 -4.78
C THR A 224 -11.08 13.66 -4.71
N PHE A 225 -11.64 13.20 -3.59
CA PHE A 225 -12.24 11.87 -3.48
C PHE A 225 -13.45 11.70 -4.40
N GLY A 226 -14.25 12.76 -4.59
CA GLY A 226 -15.46 12.71 -5.42
C GLY A 226 -16.57 11.82 -4.85
N VAL A 227 -17.39 11.24 -5.74
CA VAL A 227 -18.41 10.25 -5.39
C VAL A 227 -18.03 8.93 -6.05
N GLN A 228 -17.99 7.85 -5.28
CA GLN A 228 -17.52 6.55 -5.78
C GLN A 228 -18.48 5.43 -5.40
N ASP A 229 -18.62 4.42 -6.25
CA ASP A 229 -19.36 3.22 -5.89
C ASP A 229 -18.44 2.25 -5.13
N VAL A 230 -18.86 1.86 -3.92
CA VAL A 230 -18.10 0.98 -3.04
C VAL A 230 -18.90 -0.27 -2.67
N LYS A 231 -18.17 -1.33 -2.32
CA LYS A 231 -18.74 -2.53 -1.72
C LYS A 231 -18.38 -2.59 -0.24
N VAL A 232 -19.43 -2.60 0.58
CA VAL A 232 -19.34 -2.64 2.04
C VAL A 232 -19.69 -4.03 2.54
N TYR A 233 -18.76 -4.68 3.23
CA TYR A 233 -18.97 -5.93 3.95
C TYR A 233 -19.33 -5.61 5.40
N VAL A 234 -20.48 -6.08 5.87
CA VAL A 234 -20.89 -5.98 7.27
C VAL A 234 -20.25 -7.13 8.04
N LEU A 235 -19.19 -6.85 8.80
CA LEU A 235 -18.39 -7.85 9.49
C LEU A 235 -19.15 -8.46 10.68
N LYS A 236 -18.75 -9.69 11.07
CA LYS A 236 -19.26 -10.34 12.28
C LYS A 236 -18.52 -9.89 13.54
#